data_AF-T1DLI9-F1
#
_entry.id   AF-T1DLI9-F1
#
_cell.length_a   1.000
_cell.length_b   1.000
_cell.length_c   1.000
_cell.angle_alpha   90.00
_cell.angle_beta   90.00
_cell.angle_gamma   90.00
#
_symmetry.space_group_name_H-M   'P 1'
#
loop_
_entity.id
_entity.type
_entity.pdbx_description
1 polymer ?
#
loop_
_entity_poly.entity_id
_entity_poly.type
_entity_poly.pdbx_seq_one_letter_code
_entity_poly.pdbx_strand_id
1 'polypeptide(L)'
;MPKTGVIRVGFGIVLGAAAGIGLIFYFYKQKRKKPSQENSSRYPIVHCQQNAMYVHEHAETLQPYNQVPWMRPEPVEGGDSVPYTSLLTHEEQAEVLNRLDFVLRSLIELRHEVQELRNSLQSLAGGIIEEVRSHLEESQKVIRRRRFIYPRERSDSTGSSSIYFTASSGAGNTDDGESEGGYTTANAESDYDRESDKESDEGEDEISCETVRTGRRDSLDLVNEDEAALSLDTASEEELAQLLHQADSLHRGTDQEKREGFQLLLNNKPVYGDKQDFLWHLARAYSDLYEITEDTEERQLYACDGKEEAKMALQLGDQSAECHQWYAILCGQCSEHESIQKRIQAGHDFKKHIDEAISLKPDDHMSYYLLGRWCYQVAHLGWLERKTASALYGEPPLATVQDALQNFLKAEELNSGFSKMGRIYIAKCYKELGDNSKAAHWLTLASELPVITKEDAEGSREMEEMQAISLD
;
A
#
# COMPACT_ATOMS: atom_id res chain seq x y z
N MET A 1 58.77 35.11 12.25
CA MET A 1 59.01 34.31 11.02
C MET A 1 57.76 33.51 10.72
N PRO A 2 56.94 33.90 9.74
CA PRO A 2 55.79 33.12 9.29
C PRO A 2 56.20 32.15 8.18
N LYS A 3 55.61 30.95 8.16
CA LYS A 3 55.62 30.05 7.01
C LYS A 3 54.18 29.77 6.58
N THR A 4 53.85 30.34 5.43
CA THR A 4 52.95 29.86 4.36
C THR A 4 52.69 28.34 4.39
N GLY A 5 51.55 27.77 4.05
CA GLY A 5 50.37 28.23 3.31
C GLY A 5 49.68 27.01 2.66
N VAL A 6 48.64 27.30 1.88
CA VAL A 6 47.93 26.43 0.92
C VAL A 6 46.61 25.81 1.42
N ILE A 7 45.56 26.62 1.33
CA ILE A 7 44.17 26.21 1.15
C ILE A 7 43.97 25.99 -0.36
N ARG A 8 43.62 24.77 -0.78
CA ARG A 8 43.18 24.48 -2.15
C ARG A 8 41.66 24.56 -2.21
N VAL A 9 41.16 25.58 -2.90
CA VAL A 9 39.78 25.67 -3.39
C VAL A 9 39.76 25.02 -4.77
N GLY A 10 39.01 23.92 -4.91
CA GLY A 10 38.74 23.28 -6.21
C GLY A 10 37.33 23.64 -6.67
N PHE A 11 37.23 24.52 -7.65
CA PHE A 11 36.04 24.67 -8.50
C PHE A 11 36.09 23.55 -9.56
N GLY A 12 35.03 22.75 -9.63
CA GLY A 12 34.89 21.67 -10.61
C GLY A 12 33.43 21.39 -10.96
N ILE A 13 32.96 22.08 -11.99
CA ILE A 13 31.97 21.65 -13.01
C ILE A 13 30.58 21.18 -12.50
N VAL A 14 29.67 22.14 -12.40
CA VAL A 14 28.22 21.94 -12.55
C VAL A 14 27.90 22.05 -14.05
N LEU A 15 27.65 20.92 -14.72
CA LEU A 15 27.12 20.87 -16.09
C LEU A 15 26.38 19.53 -16.26
N GLY A 16 25.04 19.55 -16.27
CA GLY A 16 24.26 18.38 -16.69
C GLY A 16 22.86 18.18 -16.09
N ALA A 17 22.03 19.22 -15.93
CA ALA A 17 20.64 19.03 -15.47
C ALA A 17 19.59 19.91 -16.19
N ALA A 18 19.86 20.33 -17.45
CA ALA A 18 18.98 21.25 -18.17
C ALA A 18 18.45 20.73 -19.52
N ALA A 19 18.50 19.42 -19.79
CA ALA A 19 17.97 18.83 -21.04
C ALA A 19 16.71 17.94 -20.87
N GLY A 20 16.27 17.66 -19.64
CA GLY A 20 15.14 16.74 -19.39
C GLY A 20 13.74 17.39 -19.31
N ILE A 21 13.66 18.67 -18.95
CA ILE A 21 12.37 19.32 -18.64
C ILE A 21 11.67 19.85 -19.91
N GLY A 22 12.44 20.19 -20.96
CA GLY A 22 11.91 20.68 -22.23
C GLY A 22 11.19 19.61 -23.07
N LEU A 23 11.57 18.34 -22.96
CA LEU A 23 10.94 17.24 -23.71
C LEU A 23 9.55 16.90 -23.17
N ILE A 24 9.36 16.98 -21.85
CA ILE A 24 8.05 16.73 -21.21
C ILE A 24 7.04 17.81 -21.64
N PHE A 25 7.46 19.08 -21.72
CA PHE A 25 6.59 20.17 -22.16
C PHE A 25 6.22 20.08 -23.65
N TYR A 26 7.13 19.58 -24.50
CA TYR A 26 6.87 19.34 -25.92
C TYR A 26 5.82 18.25 -26.15
N PHE A 27 5.92 17.11 -25.44
CA PHE A 27 4.92 16.03 -25.53
C PHE A 27 3.56 16.43 -24.94
N TYR A 28 3.53 17.24 -23.88
CA TYR A 28 2.29 17.74 -23.29
C TYR A 28 1.51 18.66 -24.25
N LYS A 29 2.21 19.43 -25.09
CA LYS A 29 1.59 20.32 -26.09
C LYS A 29 1.13 19.56 -27.35
N GLN A 30 1.80 18.46 -27.72
CA GLN A 30 1.42 17.62 -28.86
C GLN A 30 0.14 16.81 -28.62
N LYS A 31 -0.08 16.30 -27.39
CA LYS A 31 -1.31 15.56 -27.05
C LYS A 31 -2.59 16.41 -27.03
N ARG A 32 -2.49 17.75 -27.03
CA ARG A 32 -3.65 18.66 -27.14
C ARG A 32 -4.08 18.99 -28.57
N LYS A 33 -3.38 18.51 -29.60
CA LYS A 33 -3.73 18.74 -31.02
C LYS A 33 -3.96 17.43 -31.80
N LYS A 34 -5.04 16.72 -31.44
CA LYS A 34 -5.91 15.83 -32.28
C LYS A 34 -6.75 14.96 -31.32
N PRO A 35 -8.07 14.78 -31.56
CA PRO A 35 -8.55 14.13 -32.78
C PRO A 35 -9.79 14.79 -33.44
N SER A 36 -9.83 14.72 -34.76
CA SER A 36 -11.05 14.62 -35.59
C SER A 36 -10.69 13.51 -36.60
N GLN A 37 -11.52 12.54 -36.99
CA GLN A 37 -12.96 12.58 -37.22
C GLN A 37 -13.38 11.14 -37.59
N GLU A 38 -14.51 10.62 -37.08
CA GLU A 38 -15.48 9.87 -37.90
C GLU A 38 -16.83 9.72 -37.16
N ASN A 39 -17.90 9.71 -37.96
CA ASN A 39 -19.26 10.19 -37.66
C ASN A 39 -20.19 9.09 -37.09
N SER A 40 -21.19 9.46 -36.26
CA SER A 40 -22.54 9.79 -36.77
C SER A 40 -23.66 9.88 -35.69
N SER A 41 -24.29 11.05 -35.64
CA SER A 41 -25.74 11.33 -35.48
C SER A 41 -26.46 11.16 -34.11
N ARG A 42 -26.88 12.27 -33.48
CA ARG A 42 -28.25 12.87 -33.49
C ARG A 42 -28.44 13.89 -32.33
N TYR A 43 -28.94 15.09 -32.69
CA TYR A 43 -29.34 16.28 -31.88
C TYR A 43 -30.71 16.09 -31.17
N PRO A 44 -31.20 16.92 -30.18
CA PRO A 44 -31.30 18.41 -30.18
C PRO A 44 -30.89 19.17 -28.88
N ILE A 45 -30.12 20.27 -28.95
CA ILE A 45 -30.47 21.72 -28.97
C ILE A 45 -31.30 22.23 -27.77
N VAL A 46 -30.70 23.10 -26.92
CA VAL A 46 -31.29 24.40 -26.45
C VAL A 46 -30.16 25.42 -26.13
N HIS A 47 -30.37 26.66 -26.57
CA HIS A 47 -29.54 27.88 -26.51
C HIS A 47 -29.40 28.55 -25.12
N CYS A 48 -28.29 29.28 -24.89
CA CYS A 48 -28.25 30.64 -24.32
C CYS A 48 -26.83 31.23 -24.49
N GLN A 49 -26.55 32.06 -25.51
CA GLN A 49 -26.48 33.53 -25.51
C GLN A 49 -25.62 34.21 -24.43
N GLN A 50 -24.52 34.81 -24.91
CA GLN A 50 -23.94 36.12 -24.59
C GLN A 50 -23.55 36.45 -23.14
N ASN A 51 -22.27 36.75 -22.93
CA ASN A 51 -21.83 38.13 -22.63
C ASN A 51 -20.30 38.25 -22.74
N ALA A 52 -19.85 38.94 -23.79
CA ALA A 52 -18.53 39.56 -23.82
C ALA A 52 -18.67 40.96 -23.21
N MET A 53 -18.10 41.16 -22.03
CA MET A 53 -17.88 42.49 -21.44
C MET A 53 -16.38 42.74 -21.38
N TYR A 54 -15.99 43.82 -22.04
CA TYR A 54 -14.70 44.51 -21.90
C TYR A 54 -14.54 45.06 -20.46
N VAL A 55 -13.30 45.51 -20.18
CA VAL A 55 -12.84 46.40 -19.08
C VAL A 55 -12.32 45.62 -17.85
N HIS A 56 -11.15 45.86 -17.24
CA HIS A 56 -10.19 46.99 -17.25
C HIS A 56 -8.77 46.47 -17.01
N GLU A 57 -7.81 46.97 -17.78
CA GLU A 57 -6.38 46.88 -17.52
C GLU A 57 -6.03 47.82 -16.35
N HIS A 58 -5.56 47.27 -15.23
CA HIS A 58 -4.95 48.05 -14.15
C HIS A 58 -3.46 48.19 -14.44
N ALA A 59 -3.09 49.35 -14.99
CA ALA A 59 -1.73 49.80 -15.07
C ALA A 59 -1.22 50.17 -13.66
N GLU A 60 -0.50 49.26 -13.00
CA GLU A 60 0.39 49.64 -11.91
C GLU A 60 1.73 50.09 -12.49
N THR A 61 1.98 51.38 -12.29
CA THR A 61 3.15 52.12 -12.75
C THR A 61 4.34 51.76 -11.87
N LEU A 62 5.14 50.76 -12.27
CA LEU A 62 6.48 50.58 -11.72
C LEU A 62 7.47 51.39 -12.55
N GLN A 63 7.98 52.46 -11.94
CA GLN A 63 8.95 53.38 -12.49
C GLN A 63 10.20 52.65 -13.04
N PRO A 64 10.74 53.07 -14.19
CA PRO A 64 11.99 52.53 -14.70
C PRO A 64 13.16 53.00 -13.82
N TYR A 65 13.80 52.09 -13.11
CA TYR A 65 15.13 52.31 -12.53
C TYR A 65 16.17 52.39 -13.67
N ASN A 66 16.25 53.56 -14.30
CA ASN A 66 17.31 53.89 -15.25
C ASN A 66 17.86 55.28 -14.90
N GLN A 67 18.61 55.38 -13.80
CA GLN A 67 19.57 56.48 -13.59
C GLN A 67 20.74 55.97 -12.76
N VAL A 68 21.75 55.40 -13.42
CA VAL A 68 23.11 55.35 -12.87
C VAL A 68 23.87 56.52 -13.48
N PRO A 69 24.35 57.50 -12.69
CA PRO A 69 25.11 58.63 -13.22
C PRO A 69 26.43 58.19 -13.85
N TRP A 70 26.63 58.50 -15.13
CA TRP A 70 27.87 58.30 -15.85
C TRP A 70 29.02 59.12 -15.24
N MET A 71 29.96 58.48 -14.54
CA MET A 71 31.21 59.13 -14.15
C MET A 71 32.11 59.29 -15.38
N ARG A 72 32.48 60.54 -15.71
CA ARG A 72 33.55 60.84 -16.67
C ARG A 72 34.91 60.43 -16.08
N PRO A 73 35.83 59.82 -16.84
CA PRO A 73 37.22 59.71 -16.43
C PRO A 73 37.93 61.04 -16.72
N GLU A 74 38.52 61.64 -15.68
CA GLU A 74 39.58 62.65 -15.79
C GLU A 74 40.85 62.02 -16.39
N PRO A 75 41.67 62.74 -17.16
CA PRO A 75 42.93 62.21 -17.67
C PRO A 75 44.01 62.29 -16.58
N VAL A 76 44.59 61.16 -16.19
CA VAL A 76 45.80 61.12 -15.37
C VAL A 76 46.96 60.63 -16.25
N GLU A 77 47.94 61.51 -16.44
CA GLU A 77 49.22 61.22 -17.06
C GLU A 77 50.06 60.26 -16.21
N GLY A 78 50.68 59.28 -16.90
CA GLY A 78 52.02 58.79 -16.55
C GLY A 78 52.10 57.48 -15.77
N GLY A 79 52.76 56.48 -16.38
CA GLY A 79 53.53 55.46 -15.65
C GLY A 79 53.11 54.02 -15.86
N ASP A 80 53.99 53.26 -16.50
CA ASP A 80 54.03 51.80 -16.69
C ASP A 80 53.25 50.95 -15.66
N SER A 81 52.24 50.21 -16.14
CA SER A 81 51.83 48.92 -15.56
C SER A 81 50.93 48.12 -16.51
N VAL A 82 51.26 46.83 -16.65
CA VAL A 82 50.52 45.64 -17.09
C VAL A 82 49.15 45.86 -17.78
N PRO A 83 48.86 45.23 -18.94
CA PRO A 83 47.55 45.37 -19.58
C PRO A 83 46.48 44.72 -18.69
N TYR A 84 45.78 45.55 -17.92
CA TYR A 84 44.52 45.16 -17.32
C TYR A 84 43.55 44.84 -18.46
N THR A 85 43.03 43.63 -18.39
CA THR A 85 41.96 43.06 -19.20
C THR A 85 40.91 44.09 -19.64
N SER A 86 40.80 44.22 -20.96
CA SER A 86 39.63 44.67 -21.73
C SER A 86 38.42 45.11 -20.91
N LEU A 87 38.23 46.43 -20.81
CA LEU A 87 36.93 47.04 -20.53
C LEU A 87 35.94 46.56 -21.61
N LEU A 88 34.96 45.75 -21.23
CA LEU A 88 33.81 45.41 -22.08
C LEU A 88 33.26 46.69 -22.70
N THR A 89 32.97 46.67 -24.00
CA THR A 89 32.34 47.80 -24.67
C THR A 89 30.97 48.08 -24.03
N HIS A 90 30.54 49.35 -24.03
CA HIS A 90 29.26 49.75 -23.45
C HIS A 90 28.07 48.96 -24.05
N GLU A 91 28.22 48.47 -25.28
CA GLU A 91 27.24 47.64 -25.98
C GLU A 91 27.19 46.21 -25.43
N GLU A 92 28.35 45.60 -25.16
CA GLU A 92 28.44 44.27 -24.52
C GLU A 92 27.92 44.31 -23.06
N GLN A 93 28.17 45.40 -22.33
CA GLN A 93 27.61 45.59 -20.98
C GLN A 93 26.08 45.70 -21.01
N ALA A 94 25.52 46.41 -21.99
CA ALA A 94 24.08 46.50 -22.18
C ALA A 94 23.48 45.14 -22.58
N GLU A 95 24.17 44.34 -23.40
CA GLU A 95 23.73 43.00 -23.76
C GLU A 95 23.72 42.06 -22.54
N VAL A 96 24.75 42.10 -21.69
CA VAL A 96 24.81 41.31 -20.45
C VAL A 96 23.67 41.70 -19.50
N LEU A 97 23.38 42.99 -19.35
CA LEU A 97 22.27 43.46 -18.52
C LEU A 97 20.91 43.01 -19.07
N ASN A 98 20.71 43.05 -20.40
CA ASN A 98 19.48 42.55 -21.02
C ASN A 98 19.32 41.04 -20.86
N ARG A 99 20.41 40.27 -20.97
CA ARG A 99 20.40 38.82 -20.69
C ARG A 99 20.08 38.52 -19.23
N LEU A 100 20.62 39.31 -18.30
CA LEU A 100 20.32 39.21 -16.87
C LEU A 100 18.84 39.51 -16.58
N ASP A 101 18.30 40.58 -17.16
CA ASP A 101 16.88 40.93 -17.00
C ASP A 101 15.96 39.84 -17.56
N PHE A 102 16.31 39.26 -18.71
CA PHE A 102 15.59 38.11 -19.27
C PHE A 102 15.61 36.90 -18.32
N VAL A 103 16.79 36.52 -17.82
CA VAL A 103 16.91 35.41 -16.86
C VAL A 103 16.09 35.69 -15.59
N LEU A 104 16.10 36.93 -15.10
CA LEU A 104 15.38 37.32 -13.89
C LEU A 104 13.86 37.22 -14.10
N ARG A 105 13.34 37.64 -15.27
CA ARG A 105 11.93 37.45 -15.65
C ARG A 105 11.56 35.96 -15.75
N SER A 106 12.38 35.16 -16.42
CA SER A 106 12.15 33.71 -16.53
C SER A 106 12.15 33.02 -15.16
N LEU A 107 12.99 33.47 -14.22
CA LEU A 107 12.98 32.95 -12.84
C LEU A 107 11.71 33.34 -12.08
N ILE A 108 11.18 34.55 -12.28
CA ILE A 108 9.93 35.00 -11.66
C ILE A 108 8.74 34.21 -12.22
N GLU A 109 8.68 34.02 -13.53
CA GLU A 109 7.65 33.20 -14.20
C GLU A 109 7.70 31.76 -13.68
N LEU A 110 8.89 31.15 -13.67
CA LEU A 110 9.08 29.81 -13.13
C LEU A 110 8.64 29.71 -11.66
N ARG A 111 8.94 30.72 -10.84
CA ARG A 111 8.48 30.77 -9.45
C ARG A 111 6.95 30.80 -9.36
N HIS A 112 6.28 31.53 -10.25
CA HIS A 112 4.82 31.59 -10.28
C HIS A 112 4.22 30.25 -10.71
N GLU A 113 4.76 29.64 -11.77
CA GLU A 113 4.34 28.32 -12.24
C GLU A 113 4.52 27.24 -11.16
N VAL A 114 5.65 27.25 -10.44
CA VAL A 114 5.90 26.36 -9.31
C VAL A 114 4.91 26.59 -8.18
N GLN A 115 4.51 27.84 -7.92
CA GLN A 115 3.52 28.15 -6.90
C GLN A 115 2.12 27.68 -7.29
N GLU A 116 1.72 27.84 -8.55
CA GLU A 116 0.46 27.30 -9.08
C GLU A 116 0.44 25.77 -9.05
N LEU A 117 1.55 25.13 -9.42
CA LEU A 117 1.71 23.68 -9.32
C LEU A 117 1.59 23.21 -7.86
N ARG A 118 2.22 23.93 -6.93
CA ARG A 118 2.09 23.63 -5.50
C ARG A 118 0.64 23.77 -5.01
N ASN A 119 -0.05 24.82 -5.40
CA ASN A 119 -1.45 25.04 -4.98
C ASN A 119 -2.39 23.98 -5.58
N SER A 120 -2.22 23.64 -6.86
CA SER A 120 -3.00 22.58 -7.52
C SER A 120 -2.73 21.21 -6.90
N LEU A 121 -1.47 20.87 -6.58
CA LEU A 121 -1.12 19.65 -5.85
C LEU A 121 -1.72 19.61 -4.44
N GLN A 122 -1.74 20.75 -3.73
CA GLN A 122 -2.38 20.85 -2.41
C GLN A 122 -3.89 20.67 -2.49
N SER A 123 -4.54 21.21 -3.54
CA SER A 123 -5.97 21.02 -3.79
C SER A 123 -6.30 19.56 -4.11
N LEU A 124 -5.54 18.93 -5.02
CA LEU A 124 -5.67 17.51 -5.34
C LEU A 124 -5.47 16.64 -4.10
N ALA A 125 -4.45 16.95 -3.28
CA ALA A 125 -4.23 16.27 -2.01
C ALA A 125 -5.41 16.44 -1.05
N GLY A 126 -6.00 17.64 -0.99
CA GLY A 126 -7.23 17.89 -0.25
C GLY A 126 -8.38 17.01 -0.73
N GLY A 127 -8.58 16.92 -2.04
CA GLY A 127 -9.60 16.07 -2.66
C GLY A 127 -9.42 14.59 -2.32
N ILE A 128 -8.20 14.06 -2.44
CA ILE A 128 -7.89 12.66 -2.06
C ILE A 128 -8.16 12.43 -0.57
N ILE A 129 -7.76 13.36 0.31
CA ILE A 129 -7.99 13.25 1.75
C ILE A 129 -9.49 13.34 2.08
N GLU A 130 -10.24 14.15 1.36
CA GLU A 130 -11.69 14.29 1.56
C GLU A 130 -12.45 13.05 1.07
N GLU A 131 -12.06 12.48 -0.07
CA GLU A 131 -12.53 11.19 -0.56
C GLU A 131 -12.21 10.05 0.42
N VAL A 132 -10.99 10.05 0.97
CA VAL A 132 -10.58 9.13 2.04
C VAL A 132 -11.47 9.27 3.28
N ARG A 133 -11.74 10.50 3.72
CA ARG A 133 -12.58 10.78 4.89
C ARG A 133 -14.01 10.34 4.65
N SER A 134 -14.58 10.65 3.48
CA SER A 134 -15.95 10.28 3.15
C SER A 134 -16.12 8.75 3.08
N HIS A 135 -15.16 8.04 2.49
CA HIS A 135 -15.13 6.57 2.49
C HIS A 135 -15.01 5.95 3.89
N LEU A 136 -14.20 6.55 4.77
CA LEU A 136 -14.12 6.15 6.17
C LEU A 136 -15.45 6.34 6.91
N GLU A 137 -16.09 7.49 6.73
CA GLU A 137 -17.40 7.78 7.33
C GLU A 137 -18.48 6.83 6.82
N GLU A 138 -18.49 6.50 5.54
CA GLU A 138 -19.42 5.54 4.95
C GLU A 138 -19.19 4.13 5.49
N SER A 139 -17.93 3.69 5.57
CA SER A 139 -17.56 2.40 6.15
C SER A 139 -17.98 2.29 7.62
N GLN A 140 -17.79 3.34 8.42
CA GLN A 140 -18.26 3.39 9.80
C GLN A 140 -19.79 3.38 9.92
N LYS A 141 -20.52 4.03 9.01
CA LYS A 141 -22.00 3.98 8.98
C LYS A 141 -22.50 2.57 8.67
N VAL A 142 -21.85 1.83 7.77
CA VAL A 142 -22.19 0.43 7.46
C VAL A 142 -21.93 -0.49 8.68
N ILE A 143 -20.81 -0.29 9.39
CA ILE A 143 -20.50 -1.04 10.62
C ILE A 143 -21.52 -0.75 11.73
N ARG A 144 -21.97 0.51 11.88
CA ARG A 144 -23.01 0.88 12.86
C ARG A 144 -24.38 0.27 12.52
N ARG A 145 -24.72 0.14 11.24
CA ARG A 145 -25.95 -0.55 10.79
C ARG A 145 -25.93 -2.05 11.06
N ARG A 146 -24.75 -2.70 11.03
CA ARG A 146 -24.61 -4.13 11.35
C ARG A 146 -24.67 -4.44 12.86
N ARG A 147 -24.44 -3.47 13.75
CA ARG A 147 -24.48 -3.70 15.21
C ARG A 147 -25.88 -3.72 15.84
N PHE A 148 -26.94 -3.48 15.07
CA PHE A 148 -28.32 -3.58 15.57
C PHE A 148 -29.19 -4.43 14.64
N ILE A 149 -29.08 -5.76 14.77
CA ILE A 149 -30.11 -6.70 14.31
C ILE A 149 -30.40 -7.66 15.46
N TYR A 150 -31.22 -7.21 16.40
CA TYR A 150 -32.12 -8.10 17.14
C TYR A 150 -33.54 -7.66 16.75
N PRO A 151 -34.29 -8.43 15.95
CA PRO A 151 -35.68 -8.14 15.71
C PRO A 151 -36.44 -8.43 17.01
N ARG A 152 -37.01 -7.41 17.63
CA ARG A 152 -38.03 -7.60 18.66
C ARG A 152 -39.26 -8.16 17.96
N GLU A 153 -39.46 -9.47 18.02
CA GLU A 153 -40.67 -10.13 17.54
C GLU A 153 -41.89 -9.49 18.21
N ARG A 154 -42.70 -8.80 17.40
CA ARG A 154 -43.99 -8.28 17.80
C ARG A 154 -45.00 -9.33 17.34
N SER A 155 -45.50 -10.13 18.28
CA SER A 155 -46.52 -11.14 18.01
C SER A 155 -47.81 -10.44 17.55
N ASP A 156 -48.19 -10.66 16.30
CA ASP A 156 -49.47 -10.24 15.74
C ASP A 156 -50.61 -11.07 16.38
N SER A 157 -51.14 -10.58 17.49
CA SER A 157 -52.45 -11.03 17.98
C SER A 157 -53.54 -10.21 17.30
N THR A 158 -54.01 -10.69 16.14
CA THR A 158 -55.23 -10.20 15.50
C THR A 158 -56.44 -10.70 16.27
N GLY A 159 -56.81 -9.96 17.31
CA GLY A 159 -57.98 -10.32 18.12
C GLY A 159 -58.33 -9.28 19.17
N SER A 160 -58.83 -8.12 18.76
CA SER A 160 -60.06 -7.56 19.32
C SER A 160 -60.34 -6.14 18.84
N SER A 161 -61.61 -5.97 18.49
CA SER A 161 -62.32 -4.73 18.22
C SER A 161 -62.36 -3.78 19.41
N SER A 162 -62.19 -2.48 19.18
CA SER A 162 -63.20 -1.49 19.60
C SER A 162 -62.90 -0.11 19.02
N ILE A 163 -63.98 0.51 18.58
CA ILE A 163 -64.14 1.81 17.92
C ILE A 163 -63.91 2.95 18.95
N TYR A 164 -63.83 4.19 18.45
CA TYR A 164 -63.83 5.50 19.12
C TYR A 164 -62.45 6.12 19.40
N PHE A 165 -61.97 7.02 18.52
CA PHE A 165 -62.18 8.47 18.69
C PHE A 165 -61.63 9.24 17.47
N THR A 166 -62.38 10.25 17.05
CA THR A 166 -62.19 11.07 15.84
C THR A 166 -61.54 12.40 16.22
N ALA A 167 -60.58 12.90 15.43
CA ALA A 167 -60.29 14.32 15.12
C ALA A 167 -58.84 14.43 14.59
N SER A 168 -58.63 14.68 13.30
CA SER A 168 -58.57 16.00 12.65
C SER A 168 -57.32 16.82 13.00
N SER A 169 -56.40 16.85 12.03
CA SER A 169 -55.80 18.05 11.42
C SER A 169 -55.51 19.26 12.31
N GLY A 170 -54.22 19.59 12.45
CA GLY A 170 -53.77 20.89 12.92
C GLY A 170 -52.27 21.06 12.71
N ALA A 171 -51.89 21.68 11.59
CA ALA A 171 -50.57 22.26 11.39
C ALA A 171 -50.51 23.61 12.12
N GLY A 172 -49.37 23.95 12.71
CA GLY A 172 -49.09 25.33 13.12
C GLY A 172 -48.17 25.47 14.33
N ASN A 173 -46.90 25.73 14.01
CA ASN A 173 -46.01 26.74 14.59
C ASN A 173 -45.62 26.70 16.08
N THR A 174 -44.30 26.84 16.27
CA THR A 174 -43.58 27.69 17.25
C THR A 174 -44.04 27.63 18.70
N ASP A 175 -43.14 27.26 19.61
CA ASP A 175 -42.53 28.20 20.57
C ASP A 175 -41.66 27.42 21.58
N ASP A 176 -40.62 28.11 22.05
CA ASP A 176 -39.66 27.68 23.04
C ASP A 176 -40.29 27.54 24.43
N GLY A 177 -39.84 26.56 25.22
CA GLY A 177 -40.32 26.36 26.57
C GLY A 177 -39.40 25.47 27.39
N GLU A 178 -38.49 26.10 28.12
CA GLU A 178 -37.70 25.49 29.19
C GLU A 178 -38.62 24.77 30.19
N SER A 179 -38.28 23.54 30.56
CA SER A 179 -38.86 22.94 31.76
C SER A 179 -37.88 21.97 32.42
N GLU A 180 -37.38 22.43 33.56
CA GLU A 180 -36.63 21.71 34.57
C GLU A 180 -37.44 20.50 35.08
N GLY A 181 -36.76 19.36 35.21
CA GLY A 181 -37.36 18.15 35.75
C GLY A 181 -36.31 17.23 36.35
N GLY A 182 -35.52 17.76 37.28
CA GLY A 182 -34.69 16.93 38.14
C GLY A 182 -35.55 16.14 39.11
N TYR A 183 -35.37 14.81 39.15
CA TYR A 183 -35.56 14.02 40.36
C TYR A 183 -34.49 12.94 40.44
N THR A 184 -33.62 13.10 41.43
CA THR A 184 -32.74 12.09 42.00
C THR A 184 -33.49 11.36 43.10
N THR A 185 -33.52 10.03 43.09
CA THR A 185 -33.64 9.20 44.32
C THR A 185 -32.87 7.90 44.08
N ALA A 186 -31.71 7.74 44.72
CA ALA A 186 -31.43 6.83 45.85
C ALA A 186 -31.21 5.37 45.40
N ASN A 187 -29.96 4.91 45.38
CA ASN A 187 -29.30 4.14 46.44
C ASN A 187 -29.95 2.78 46.72
N ALA A 188 -29.24 1.69 46.39
CA ALA A 188 -29.08 0.53 47.27
C ALA A 188 -27.99 -0.40 46.72
N GLU A 189 -26.83 -0.26 47.34
CA GLU A 189 -25.79 -1.28 47.49
C GLU A 189 -26.32 -2.66 47.96
N SER A 190 -25.73 -3.76 47.51
CA SER A 190 -25.31 -4.88 48.38
C SER A 190 -24.53 -5.95 47.60
N ASP A 191 -23.27 -6.11 47.99
CA ASP A 191 -22.46 -7.31 47.81
C ASP A 191 -23.02 -8.46 48.66
N TYR A 192 -22.97 -9.69 48.13
CA TYR A 192 -22.75 -10.91 48.92
C TYR A 192 -22.05 -11.97 48.08
N ASP A 193 -20.77 -12.20 48.37
CA ASP A 193 -20.07 -13.47 48.14
C ASP A 193 -20.61 -14.54 49.10
N ARG A 194 -20.81 -15.77 48.60
CA ARG A 194 -20.79 -16.97 49.46
C ARG A 194 -20.45 -18.24 48.67
N GLU A 195 -19.24 -18.75 48.91
CA GLU A 195 -18.82 -20.13 48.68
C GLU A 195 -19.63 -21.12 49.52
N SER A 196 -19.82 -22.33 48.98
CA SER A 196 -19.97 -23.55 49.77
C SER A 196 -19.66 -24.77 48.89
N ASP A 197 -18.52 -25.40 49.18
CA ASP A 197 -18.22 -26.78 48.84
C ASP A 197 -19.27 -27.74 49.40
N LYS A 198 -19.43 -28.90 48.75
CA LYS A 198 -19.68 -30.20 49.40
C LYS A 198 -19.42 -31.36 48.43
N GLU A 199 -18.38 -32.11 48.75
CA GLU A 199 -18.13 -33.51 48.35
C GLU A 199 -19.18 -34.45 48.94
N SER A 200 -19.52 -35.52 48.20
CA SER A 200 -19.72 -36.91 48.67
C SER A 200 -20.40 -37.69 47.53
N ASP A 201 -19.76 -38.63 46.84
CA ASP A 201 -19.33 -39.98 47.27
C ASP A 201 -20.39 -41.05 46.92
N GLU A 202 -19.85 -42.23 46.64
CA GLU A 202 -20.26 -43.40 45.88
C GLU A 202 -21.62 -44.07 46.21
N GLY A 203 -22.06 -44.95 45.30
CA GLY A 203 -23.09 -45.95 45.58
C GLY A 203 -23.63 -46.66 44.33
N GLU A 204 -22.96 -47.74 43.93
CA GLU A 204 -23.50 -48.80 43.08
C GLU A 204 -24.73 -49.45 43.73
N ASP A 205 -25.67 -49.96 42.94
CA ASP A 205 -26.32 -51.25 43.21
C ASP A 205 -27.13 -51.77 42.02
N GLU A 206 -27.17 -53.08 42.00
CA GLU A 206 -27.33 -53.99 40.87
C GLU A 206 -28.76 -54.60 40.86
N ILE A 207 -29.08 -55.38 39.81
CA ILE A 207 -30.06 -56.50 39.77
C ILE A 207 -31.47 -56.27 39.17
N SER A 208 -31.62 -56.86 37.96
CA SER A 208 -32.65 -57.83 37.51
C SER A 208 -34.07 -57.41 37.10
N CYS A 209 -34.42 -57.68 35.84
CA CYS A 209 -35.36 -58.72 35.36
C CYS A 209 -35.33 -58.70 33.81
N GLU A 210 -34.71 -59.66 33.13
CA GLU A 210 -35.32 -60.91 32.63
C GLU A 210 -36.50 -60.73 31.66
N THR A 211 -36.25 -60.86 30.35
CA THR A 211 -37.08 -61.73 29.49
C THR A 211 -36.35 -62.13 28.20
N VAL A 212 -36.26 -63.45 28.03
CA VAL A 212 -35.69 -64.19 26.91
C VAL A 212 -36.55 -64.02 25.64
N ARG A 213 -35.91 -63.75 24.49
CA ARG A 213 -36.30 -64.38 23.22
C ARG A 213 -35.07 -64.85 22.43
N THR A 214 -35.19 -66.09 22.00
CA THR A 214 -34.24 -66.98 21.35
C THR A 214 -34.10 -66.73 19.85
N GLY A 215 -32.90 -66.95 19.29
CA GLY A 215 -32.74 -67.23 17.86
C GLY A 215 -31.30 -67.13 17.35
N ARG A 216 -30.51 -68.20 17.52
CA ARG A 216 -29.18 -68.37 16.90
C ARG A 216 -29.26 -68.62 15.39
N ARG A 217 -28.31 -68.01 14.66
CA ARG A 217 -27.55 -68.43 13.44
C ARG A 217 -27.23 -67.13 12.69
N ASP A 218 -26.06 -66.86 12.15
CA ASP A 218 -24.78 -67.53 11.97
C ASP A 218 -23.80 -66.39 11.61
N SER A 219 -22.51 -66.58 11.85
CA SER A 219 -21.35 -65.79 11.38
C SER A 219 -21.57 -64.71 10.32
N LEU A 220 -21.11 -63.48 10.59
CA LEU A 220 -20.36 -62.63 9.65
C LEU A 220 -19.81 -61.39 10.37
N ASP A 221 -18.60 -61.01 9.99
CA ASP A 221 -17.74 -59.96 10.56
C ASP A 221 -18.48 -58.68 10.97
N LEU A 222 -18.38 -58.32 12.26
CA LEU A 222 -18.51 -56.94 12.69
C LEU A 222 -17.13 -56.29 12.49
N VAL A 223 -16.90 -55.82 11.27
CA VAL A 223 -15.83 -54.85 11.02
C VAL A 223 -16.26 -53.57 11.72
N ASN A 224 -15.44 -53.09 12.66
CA ASN A 224 -15.65 -51.83 13.37
C ASN A 224 -15.87 -50.70 12.34
N GLU A 225 -17.10 -50.19 12.24
CA GLU A 225 -17.42 -49.05 11.36
C GLU A 225 -16.62 -47.79 11.77
N ASP A 226 -16.23 -47.69 13.04
CA ASP A 226 -15.41 -46.60 13.57
C ASP A 226 -13.92 -46.69 13.15
N GLU A 227 -13.37 -47.89 12.95
CA GLU A 227 -12.00 -48.04 12.39
C GLU A 227 -11.98 -47.83 10.87
N ALA A 228 -13.04 -48.23 10.17
CA ALA A 228 -13.16 -48.01 8.73
C ALA A 228 -13.33 -46.52 8.39
N ALA A 229 -14.11 -45.76 9.16
CA ALA A 229 -14.26 -44.32 8.99
C ALA A 229 -12.95 -43.56 9.25
N LEU A 230 -12.22 -43.90 10.32
CA LEU A 230 -10.90 -43.33 10.59
C LEU A 230 -9.87 -43.69 9.51
N SER A 231 -9.92 -44.91 8.96
CA SER A 231 -9.02 -45.31 7.86
C SER A 231 -9.27 -44.58 6.54
N LEU A 232 -10.53 -44.17 6.28
CA LEU A 232 -10.92 -43.47 5.07
C LEU A 232 -10.50 -41.99 5.13
N ASP A 233 -10.66 -41.35 6.30
CA ASP A 233 -10.18 -39.98 6.51
C ASP A 233 -8.65 -39.90 6.41
N THR A 234 -7.92 -40.87 6.99
CA THR A 234 -6.46 -40.90 6.87
C THR A 234 -5.98 -41.10 5.42
N ALA A 235 -6.69 -41.91 4.62
CA ALA A 235 -6.34 -42.09 3.21
C ALA A 235 -6.56 -40.79 2.40
N SER A 236 -7.63 -40.05 2.69
CA SER A 236 -7.90 -38.76 2.04
C SER A 236 -6.88 -37.67 2.43
N GLU A 237 -6.39 -37.70 3.67
CA GLU A 237 -5.35 -36.79 4.15
C GLU A 237 -3.98 -37.12 3.53
N GLU A 238 -3.66 -38.40 3.35
CA GLU A 238 -2.44 -38.84 2.65
C GLU A 238 -2.46 -38.45 1.16
N GLU A 239 -3.60 -38.61 0.47
CA GLU A 239 -3.78 -38.17 -0.91
C GLU A 239 -3.64 -36.66 -1.05
N LEU A 240 -4.23 -35.89 -0.12
CA LEU A 240 -4.05 -34.45 -0.04
C LEU A 240 -2.58 -34.08 0.17
N ALA A 241 -1.89 -34.72 1.12
CA ALA A 241 -0.48 -34.44 1.40
C ALA A 241 0.42 -34.69 0.17
N GLN A 242 0.17 -35.78 -0.58
CA GLN A 242 0.89 -36.06 -1.83
C GLN A 242 0.63 -35.01 -2.90
N LEU A 243 -0.63 -34.58 -3.05
CA LEU A 243 -1.03 -33.54 -3.98
C LEU A 243 -0.35 -32.19 -3.63
N LEU A 244 -0.34 -31.81 -2.36
CA LEU A 244 0.30 -30.58 -1.90
C LEU A 244 1.82 -30.64 -2.08
N HIS A 245 2.46 -31.77 -1.79
CA HIS A 245 3.88 -31.97 -2.05
C HIS A 245 4.22 -31.86 -3.55
N GLN A 246 3.35 -32.37 -4.43
CA GLN A 246 3.50 -32.19 -5.87
C GLN A 246 3.37 -30.70 -6.25
N ALA A 247 2.39 -29.98 -5.70
CA ALA A 247 2.22 -28.54 -5.90
C ALA A 247 3.44 -27.73 -5.42
N ASP A 248 4.04 -28.10 -4.29
CA ASP A 248 5.29 -27.51 -3.78
C ASP A 248 6.47 -27.72 -4.72
N SER A 249 6.58 -28.91 -5.32
CA SER A 249 7.63 -29.19 -6.31
C SER A 249 7.45 -28.34 -7.56
N LEU A 250 6.22 -28.20 -8.05
CA LEU A 250 5.88 -27.43 -9.24
C LEU A 250 6.09 -25.92 -9.03
N HIS A 251 5.79 -25.41 -7.84
CA HIS A 251 6.05 -24.01 -7.47
C HIS A 251 7.54 -23.63 -7.58
N ARG A 252 8.45 -24.53 -7.23
CA ARG A 252 9.91 -24.33 -7.33
C ARG A 252 10.47 -24.55 -8.75
N GLY A 253 9.60 -24.92 -9.69
CA GLY A 253 9.97 -25.21 -11.08
C GLY A 253 10.01 -23.97 -11.98
N THR A 254 10.03 -24.24 -13.27
CA THR A 254 9.91 -23.28 -14.37
C THR A 254 8.52 -22.64 -14.44
N ASP A 255 8.39 -21.56 -15.20
CA ASP A 255 7.10 -20.90 -15.46
C ASP A 255 6.02 -21.86 -15.99
N GLN A 256 6.41 -22.89 -16.74
CA GLN A 256 5.49 -23.92 -17.24
C GLN A 256 5.03 -24.84 -16.11
N GLU A 257 5.95 -25.28 -15.25
CA GLU A 257 5.63 -26.12 -14.08
C GLU A 257 4.74 -25.37 -13.08
N LYS A 258 4.97 -24.06 -12.87
CA LYS A 258 4.08 -23.19 -12.07
C LYS A 258 2.65 -23.18 -12.59
N ARG A 259 2.46 -23.10 -13.92
CA ARG A 259 1.13 -23.18 -14.57
C ARG A 259 0.48 -24.55 -14.36
N GLU A 260 1.26 -25.62 -14.47
CA GLU A 260 0.79 -26.98 -14.23
C GLU A 260 0.38 -27.17 -12.76
N GLY A 261 1.14 -26.62 -11.81
CA GLY A 261 0.80 -26.60 -10.39
C GLY A 261 -0.52 -25.89 -10.11
N PHE A 262 -0.73 -24.73 -10.74
CA PHE A 262 -1.99 -24.00 -10.65
C PHE A 262 -3.18 -24.81 -11.21
N GLN A 263 -3.04 -25.41 -12.39
CA GLN A 263 -4.08 -26.24 -12.99
C GLN A 263 -4.40 -27.48 -12.13
N LEU A 264 -3.36 -28.12 -11.58
CA LEU A 264 -3.49 -29.25 -10.67
C LEU A 264 -4.31 -28.87 -9.43
N LEU A 265 -4.01 -27.73 -8.80
CA LEU A 265 -4.78 -27.25 -7.65
C LEU A 265 -6.22 -26.90 -8.07
N LEU A 266 -6.43 -26.12 -9.12
CA LEU A 266 -7.79 -25.78 -9.57
C LEU A 266 -8.68 -27.00 -9.84
N ASN A 267 -8.15 -28.05 -10.48
CA ASN A 267 -8.91 -29.26 -10.78
C ASN A 267 -9.34 -30.01 -9.51
N ASN A 268 -8.60 -29.86 -8.41
CA ASN A 268 -8.85 -30.54 -7.13
C ASN A 268 -9.57 -29.63 -6.11
N LYS A 269 -9.81 -28.36 -6.44
CA LYS A 269 -10.60 -27.43 -5.63
C LYS A 269 -12.00 -27.94 -5.24
N PRO A 270 -12.79 -28.63 -6.09
CA PRO A 270 -14.10 -29.13 -5.66
C PRO A 270 -14.03 -30.21 -4.57
N VAL A 271 -12.86 -30.84 -4.38
CA VAL A 271 -12.65 -31.90 -3.38
C VAL A 271 -12.04 -31.33 -2.10
N TYR A 272 -11.02 -30.47 -2.21
CA TYR A 272 -10.23 -29.99 -1.07
C TYR A 272 -10.40 -28.50 -0.75
N GLY A 273 -11.36 -27.81 -1.39
CA GLY A 273 -11.55 -26.36 -1.26
C GLY A 273 -12.03 -25.89 0.12
N ASP A 274 -12.29 -26.79 1.05
CA ASP A 274 -12.61 -26.53 2.46
C ASP A 274 -11.41 -26.79 3.39
N LYS A 275 -10.27 -27.24 2.86
CA LYS A 275 -9.04 -27.46 3.63
C LYS A 275 -8.16 -26.22 3.60
N GLN A 276 -7.78 -25.73 4.79
CA GLN A 276 -6.93 -24.55 4.93
C GLN A 276 -5.60 -24.71 4.18
N ASP A 277 -4.96 -25.88 4.32
CA ASP A 277 -3.67 -26.13 3.67
C ASP A 277 -3.76 -26.03 2.16
N PHE A 278 -4.81 -26.61 1.59
CA PHE A 278 -5.06 -26.54 0.16
C PHE A 278 -5.28 -25.11 -0.33
N LEU A 279 -6.06 -24.31 0.39
CA LEU A 279 -6.40 -22.95 -0.04
C LEU A 279 -5.20 -22.01 -0.07
N TRP A 280 -4.26 -22.09 0.88
CA TRP A 280 -3.07 -21.24 0.82
C TRP A 280 -2.10 -21.70 -0.28
N HIS A 281 -2.02 -23.00 -0.59
CA HIS A 281 -1.28 -23.48 -1.77
C HIS A 281 -1.89 -22.95 -3.07
N LEU A 282 -3.22 -22.94 -3.17
CA LEU A 282 -3.93 -22.36 -4.31
C LEU A 282 -3.66 -20.86 -4.42
N ALA A 283 -3.75 -20.12 -3.32
CA ALA A 283 -3.41 -18.70 -3.27
C ALA A 283 -1.97 -18.42 -3.71
N ARG A 284 -1.00 -19.23 -3.28
CA ARG A 284 0.38 -19.18 -3.77
C ARG A 284 0.47 -19.39 -5.27
N ALA A 285 -0.24 -20.37 -5.81
CA ALA A 285 -0.24 -20.63 -7.26
C ALA A 285 -0.86 -19.47 -8.06
N TYR A 286 -1.84 -18.75 -7.51
CA TYR A 286 -2.31 -17.47 -8.08
C TYR A 286 -1.21 -16.40 -8.10
N SER A 287 -0.41 -16.28 -7.03
CA SER A 287 0.76 -15.40 -6.99
C SER A 287 1.82 -15.82 -8.03
N ASP A 288 2.03 -17.10 -8.26
CA ASP A 288 2.92 -17.58 -9.33
C ASP A 288 2.43 -17.14 -10.71
N LEU A 289 1.11 -17.25 -10.97
CA LEU A 289 0.52 -16.78 -12.22
C LEU A 289 0.64 -15.26 -12.39
N TYR A 290 0.50 -14.51 -11.30
CA TYR A 290 0.75 -13.06 -11.30
C TYR A 290 2.17 -12.74 -11.78
N GLU A 291 3.18 -13.45 -11.26
CA GLU A 291 4.59 -13.20 -11.60
C GLU A 291 4.90 -13.54 -13.06
N ILE A 292 4.40 -14.67 -13.58
CA ILE A 292 4.75 -15.13 -14.93
C ILE A 292 3.94 -14.42 -16.03
N THR A 293 2.74 -13.92 -15.73
CA THR A 293 1.85 -13.26 -16.70
C THR A 293 2.37 -11.85 -17.05
N GLU A 294 2.38 -11.52 -18.34
CA GLU A 294 2.82 -10.20 -18.83
C GLU A 294 1.67 -9.20 -18.94
N ASP A 295 0.46 -9.68 -19.28
CA ASP A 295 -0.71 -8.83 -19.41
C ASP A 295 -1.09 -8.22 -18.05
N THR A 296 -1.22 -6.89 -18.03
CA THR A 296 -1.43 -6.14 -16.79
C THR A 296 -2.82 -6.31 -16.20
N GLU A 297 -3.83 -6.56 -17.02
CA GLU A 297 -5.20 -6.76 -16.54
C GLU A 297 -5.36 -8.19 -16.03
N GLU A 298 -4.89 -9.17 -16.80
CA GLU A 298 -4.93 -10.59 -16.44
C GLU A 298 -4.13 -10.88 -15.16
N ARG A 299 -2.90 -10.35 -15.04
CA ARG A 299 -2.12 -10.53 -13.81
C ARG A 299 -2.85 -9.97 -12.59
N GLN A 300 -3.50 -8.81 -12.72
CA GLN A 300 -4.23 -8.19 -11.61
C GLN A 300 -5.46 -9.00 -11.20
N LEU A 301 -6.13 -9.67 -12.15
CA LEU A 301 -7.20 -10.62 -11.83
C LEU A 301 -6.66 -11.80 -11.02
N TYR A 302 -5.52 -12.39 -11.40
CA TYR A 302 -4.92 -13.48 -10.63
C TYR A 302 -4.57 -13.06 -9.20
N ALA A 303 -4.01 -11.86 -9.00
CA ALA A 303 -3.74 -11.36 -7.66
C ALA A 303 -5.04 -11.24 -6.84
N CYS A 304 -6.09 -10.65 -7.42
CA CYS A 304 -7.37 -10.43 -6.73
C CYS A 304 -8.07 -11.74 -6.37
N ASP A 305 -8.13 -12.69 -7.31
CA ASP A 305 -8.73 -14.00 -7.08
C ASP A 305 -7.94 -14.78 -6.03
N GLY A 306 -6.60 -14.80 -6.13
CA GLY A 306 -5.74 -15.43 -5.14
C GLY A 306 -5.90 -14.83 -3.74
N LYS A 307 -6.07 -13.51 -3.63
CA LYS A 307 -6.33 -12.84 -2.35
C LYS A 307 -7.62 -13.32 -1.69
N GLU A 308 -8.68 -13.55 -2.47
CA GLU A 308 -9.93 -14.10 -1.92
C GLU A 308 -9.75 -15.56 -1.48
N GLU A 309 -8.97 -16.38 -2.19
CA GLU A 309 -8.61 -17.74 -1.72
C GLU A 309 -7.83 -17.72 -0.40
N ALA A 310 -6.80 -16.87 -0.29
CA ALA A 310 -6.03 -16.71 0.94
C ALA A 310 -6.90 -16.22 2.11
N LYS A 311 -7.86 -15.33 1.83
CA LYS A 311 -8.83 -14.85 2.82
C LYS A 311 -9.78 -15.94 3.28
N MET A 312 -10.23 -16.82 2.39
CA MET A 312 -11.01 -18.00 2.76
C MET A 312 -10.18 -18.94 3.65
N ALA A 313 -8.89 -19.14 3.33
CA ALA A 313 -7.98 -19.93 4.17
C ALA A 313 -7.88 -19.37 5.60
N LEU A 314 -7.79 -18.04 5.74
CA LEU A 314 -7.76 -17.35 7.04
C LEU A 314 -9.10 -17.39 7.80
N GLN A 315 -10.22 -17.61 7.11
CA GLN A 315 -11.53 -17.78 7.77
C GLN A 315 -11.67 -19.17 8.41
N LEU A 316 -10.93 -20.17 7.92
CA LEU A 316 -10.91 -21.52 8.48
C LEU A 316 -10.02 -21.60 9.74
N GLY A 317 -9.01 -20.74 9.85
CA GLY A 317 -8.15 -20.63 11.02
C GLY A 317 -7.10 -19.52 10.87
N ASP A 318 -6.65 -18.94 11.98
CA ASP A 318 -5.66 -17.85 11.99
C ASP A 318 -4.28 -18.30 12.50
N GLN A 319 -4.08 -19.60 12.72
CA GLN A 319 -2.84 -20.16 13.28
C GLN A 319 -1.85 -20.68 12.22
N SER A 320 -2.04 -20.34 10.94
CA SER A 320 -1.14 -20.72 9.84
C SER A 320 -0.30 -19.53 9.36
N ALA A 321 1.00 -19.61 9.57
CA ALA A 321 1.94 -18.58 9.12
C ALA A 321 1.90 -18.42 7.58
N GLU A 322 1.79 -19.54 6.86
CA GLU A 322 1.72 -19.58 5.40
C GLU A 322 0.46 -18.87 4.88
N CYS A 323 -0.71 -19.07 5.51
CA CYS A 323 -1.93 -18.33 5.15
C CYS A 323 -1.75 -16.82 5.30
N HIS A 324 -1.17 -16.38 6.43
CA HIS A 324 -0.90 -14.97 6.69
C HIS A 324 0.09 -14.37 5.67
N GLN A 325 1.17 -15.10 5.38
CA GLN A 325 2.20 -14.69 4.45
C GLN A 325 1.65 -14.54 3.02
N TRP A 326 0.95 -15.55 2.49
CA TRP A 326 0.42 -15.48 1.13
C TRP A 326 -0.70 -14.44 1.00
N TYR A 327 -1.54 -14.28 2.02
CA TYR A 327 -2.51 -13.19 2.05
C TYR A 327 -1.84 -11.81 1.96
N ALA A 328 -0.76 -11.59 2.71
CA ALA A 328 0.00 -10.35 2.65
C ALA A 328 0.61 -10.12 1.26
N ILE A 329 1.30 -11.10 0.70
CA ILE A 329 1.91 -11.02 -0.65
C ILE A 329 0.85 -10.62 -1.69
N LEU A 330 -0.29 -11.32 -1.71
CA LEU A 330 -1.38 -11.07 -2.64
C LEU A 330 -2.04 -9.69 -2.40
N CYS A 331 -2.14 -9.23 -1.15
CA CYS A 331 -2.58 -7.86 -0.87
C CYS A 331 -1.67 -6.81 -1.52
N GLY A 332 -0.35 -7.02 -1.46
CA GLY A 332 0.62 -6.17 -2.13
C GLY A 332 0.39 -6.16 -3.65
N GLN A 333 0.34 -7.34 -4.26
CA GLN A 333 0.17 -7.52 -5.71
C GLN A 333 -1.14 -6.91 -6.24
N CYS A 334 -2.27 -7.14 -5.55
CA CYS A 334 -3.58 -6.56 -5.91
C CYS A 334 -3.59 -5.03 -5.91
N SER A 335 -2.73 -4.42 -5.11
CA SER A 335 -2.77 -2.98 -4.85
C SER A 335 -1.83 -2.17 -5.74
N GLU A 336 -0.97 -2.81 -6.54
CA GLU A 336 0.10 -2.14 -7.31
C GLU A 336 -0.42 -0.99 -8.18
N HIS A 337 -1.59 -1.17 -8.81
CA HIS A 337 -2.21 -0.19 -9.71
C HIS A 337 -3.42 0.52 -9.13
N GLU A 338 -3.67 0.36 -7.84
CA GLU A 338 -4.81 0.95 -7.16
C GLU A 338 -4.54 2.40 -6.71
N SER A 339 -5.59 3.08 -6.25
CA SER A 339 -5.46 4.44 -5.71
C SER A 339 -4.52 4.49 -4.50
N ILE A 340 -3.92 5.66 -4.25
CA ILE A 340 -3.04 5.87 -3.08
C ILE A 340 -3.72 5.41 -1.78
N GLN A 341 -5.01 5.68 -1.63
CA GLN A 341 -5.80 5.22 -0.49
C GLN A 341 -5.76 3.70 -0.34
N LYS A 342 -6.10 2.96 -1.40
CA LYS A 342 -6.14 1.49 -1.38
C LYS A 342 -4.75 0.88 -1.20
N ARG A 343 -3.71 1.47 -1.80
CA ARG A 343 -2.30 1.07 -1.59
C ARG A 343 -1.88 1.21 -0.13
N ILE A 344 -2.23 2.33 0.51
CA ILE A 344 -1.94 2.56 1.92
C ILE A 344 -2.74 1.60 2.83
N GLN A 345 -3.99 1.29 2.48
CA GLN A 345 -4.78 0.26 3.18
C GLN A 345 -4.16 -1.13 3.05
N ALA A 346 -3.80 -1.53 1.83
CA ALA A 346 -3.13 -2.79 1.56
C ALA A 346 -1.78 -2.89 2.29
N GLY A 347 -1.01 -1.80 2.36
CA GLY A 347 0.24 -1.75 3.12
C GLY A 347 0.04 -1.94 4.63
N HIS A 348 -1.07 -1.44 5.19
CA HIS A 348 -1.41 -1.68 6.60
C HIS A 348 -1.78 -3.16 6.84
N ASP A 349 -2.64 -3.72 5.98
CA ASP A 349 -3.03 -5.14 6.08
C ASP A 349 -1.82 -6.07 5.86
N PHE A 350 -0.96 -5.76 4.90
CA PHE A 350 0.29 -6.46 4.65
C PHE A 350 1.12 -6.58 5.93
N LYS A 351 1.40 -5.44 6.59
CA LYS A 351 2.20 -5.44 7.82
C LYS A 351 1.56 -6.28 8.91
N LYS A 352 0.26 -6.08 9.16
CA LYS A 352 -0.47 -6.83 10.19
C LYS A 352 -0.32 -8.34 9.99
N HIS A 353 -0.49 -8.82 8.76
CA HIS A 353 -0.41 -10.24 8.47
C HIS A 353 1.03 -10.78 8.50
N ILE A 354 2.02 -10.01 8.06
CA ILE A 354 3.43 -10.41 8.19
C ILE A 354 3.89 -10.46 9.65
N ASP A 355 3.49 -9.49 10.48
CA ASP A 355 3.81 -9.50 11.91
C ASP A 355 3.23 -10.76 12.59
N GLU A 356 2.03 -11.19 12.20
CA GLU A 356 1.43 -12.46 12.68
C GLU A 356 2.12 -13.71 12.08
N ALA A 357 2.54 -13.67 10.82
CA ALA A 357 3.33 -14.78 10.25
C ALA A 357 4.65 -14.96 11.02
N ILE A 358 5.30 -13.88 11.44
CA ILE A 358 6.51 -13.90 12.26
C ILE A 358 6.21 -14.38 13.69
N SER A 359 5.07 -13.99 14.29
CA SER A 359 4.69 -14.48 15.63
C SER A 359 4.50 -15.99 15.64
N LEU A 360 3.89 -16.54 14.59
CA LEU A 360 3.63 -17.97 14.41
C LEU A 360 4.89 -18.75 14.02
N LYS A 361 5.74 -18.18 13.15
CA LYS A 361 6.94 -18.84 12.62
C LYS A 361 8.15 -17.88 12.65
N PRO A 362 8.78 -17.70 13.83
CA PRO A 362 9.83 -16.69 14.02
C PRO A 362 11.15 -17.01 13.30
N ASP A 363 11.33 -18.23 12.80
CA ASP A 363 12.51 -18.67 12.05
C ASP A 363 12.31 -18.62 10.52
N ASP A 364 11.19 -18.06 10.04
CA ASP A 364 10.93 -17.93 8.61
C ASP A 364 11.67 -16.72 7.98
N HIS A 365 12.68 -17.01 7.17
CA HIS A 365 13.47 -16.00 6.47
C HIS A 365 12.65 -15.17 5.47
N MET A 366 11.62 -15.76 4.85
CA MET A 366 10.76 -15.05 3.89
C MET A 366 9.96 -13.93 4.55
N SER A 367 9.41 -14.18 5.74
CA SER A 367 8.65 -13.18 6.49
C SER A 367 9.49 -11.96 6.86
N TYR A 368 10.75 -12.14 7.27
CA TYR A 368 11.66 -11.00 7.49
C TYR A 368 12.06 -10.29 6.19
N TYR A 369 12.25 -11.01 5.09
CA TYR A 369 12.49 -10.39 3.77
C TYR A 369 11.32 -9.49 3.37
N LEU A 370 10.09 -9.98 3.51
CA LEU A 370 8.86 -9.23 3.21
C LEU A 370 8.68 -8.02 4.14
N LEU A 371 8.94 -8.18 5.44
CA LEU A 371 8.90 -7.07 6.39
C LEU A 371 9.96 -6.01 6.08
N GLY A 372 11.16 -6.44 5.66
CA GLY A 372 12.22 -5.55 5.18
C GLY A 372 11.78 -4.72 3.98
N ARG A 373 11.13 -5.35 2.99
CA ARG A 373 10.57 -4.65 1.82
C ARG A 373 9.51 -3.64 2.23
N TRP A 374 8.62 -4.01 3.16
CA TRP A 374 7.62 -3.10 3.69
C TRP A 374 8.26 -1.89 4.39
N CYS A 375 9.24 -2.12 5.28
CA CYS A 375 9.96 -1.04 5.96
C CYS A 375 10.65 -0.10 4.96
N TYR A 376 11.30 -0.68 3.93
CA TYR A 376 11.96 0.09 2.89
C TYR A 376 10.97 0.95 2.12
N GLN A 377 9.83 0.40 1.70
CA GLN A 377 8.78 1.16 1.01
C GLN A 377 8.19 2.27 1.88
N VAL A 378 7.93 1.98 3.16
CA VAL A 378 7.40 2.97 4.12
C VAL A 378 8.36 4.13 4.35
N ALA A 379 9.65 3.84 4.50
CA ALA A 379 10.69 4.87 4.62
C ALA A 379 10.69 5.82 3.39
N HIS A 380 10.39 5.26 2.22
CA HIS A 380 10.35 5.96 0.94
C HIS A 380 9.00 6.58 0.56
N LEU A 381 7.96 6.49 1.41
CA LEU A 381 6.66 7.09 1.12
C LEU A 381 6.78 8.60 0.89
N GLY A 382 6.18 9.05 -0.20
CA GLY A 382 6.11 10.47 -0.55
C GLY A 382 5.25 11.28 0.43
N TRP A 383 5.37 12.60 0.38
CA TRP A 383 4.61 13.52 1.25
C TRP A 383 3.07 13.29 1.17
N LEU A 384 2.55 13.05 -0.03
CA LEU A 384 1.12 12.83 -0.25
C LEU A 384 0.65 11.48 0.33
N GLU A 385 1.45 10.43 0.15
CA GLU A 385 1.18 9.10 0.70
C GLU A 385 1.18 9.15 2.24
N ARG A 386 2.16 9.83 2.85
CA ARG A 386 2.21 10.03 4.31
C ARG A 386 0.99 10.79 4.84
N LYS A 387 0.54 11.83 4.12
CA LYS A 387 -0.69 12.56 4.48
C LYS A 387 -1.94 11.68 4.40
N THR A 388 -2.04 10.88 3.36
CA THR A 388 -3.15 9.93 3.18
C THR A 388 -3.16 8.90 4.29
N ALA A 389 -2.00 8.33 4.64
CA ALA A 389 -1.86 7.42 5.77
C ALA A 389 -2.25 8.06 7.10
N SER A 390 -1.82 9.30 7.35
CA SER A 390 -2.21 10.05 8.55
C SER A 390 -3.72 10.30 8.60
N ALA A 391 -4.36 10.56 7.46
CA ALA A 391 -5.82 10.75 7.40
C ALA A 391 -6.59 9.44 7.66
N LEU A 392 -6.06 8.31 7.21
CA LEU A 392 -6.67 6.98 7.40
C LEU A 392 -6.49 6.44 8.83
N TYR A 393 -5.29 6.59 9.38
CA TYR A 393 -4.85 5.88 10.59
C TYR A 393 -4.38 6.78 11.74
N GLY A 394 -4.47 8.11 11.58
CA GLY A 394 -4.02 9.10 12.56
C GLY A 394 -2.54 9.43 12.41
N GLU A 395 -1.67 8.48 12.74
CA GLU A 395 -0.22 8.63 12.55
C GLU A 395 0.25 7.78 11.36
N PRO A 396 1.09 8.34 10.46
CA PRO A 396 1.63 7.57 9.35
C PRO A 396 2.59 6.51 9.88
N PRO A 397 2.69 5.32 9.24
CA PRO A 397 3.62 4.30 9.67
C PRO A 397 5.05 4.86 9.65
N LEU A 398 5.75 4.73 10.78
CA LEU A 398 7.13 5.17 10.95
C LEU A 398 8.04 3.95 10.80
N ALA A 399 8.52 3.71 9.59
CA ALA A 399 9.62 2.78 9.34
C ALA A 399 10.79 3.53 8.72
N THR A 400 11.99 3.08 9.06
CA THR A 400 13.24 3.67 8.61
C THR A 400 14.00 2.69 7.70
N VAL A 401 14.96 3.23 6.96
CA VAL A 401 15.93 2.43 6.17
C VAL A 401 16.72 1.50 7.08
N GLN A 402 16.96 1.88 8.35
CA GLN A 402 17.63 1.05 9.33
C GLN A 402 16.78 -0.18 9.72
N ASP A 403 15.47 -0.01 9.89
CA ASP A 403 14.56 -1.11 10.18
C ASP A 403 14.52 -2.10 9.01
N ALA A 404 14.48 -1.58 7.79
CA ALA A 404 14.55 -2.41 6.57
C ALA A 404 15.85 -3.23 6.54
N LEU A 405 16.99 -2.57 6.76
CA LEU A 405 18.29 -3.22 6.79
C LEU A 405 18.37 -4.35 7.83
N GLN A 406 17.88 -4.12 9.04
CA GLN A 406 17.89 -5.13 10.10
C GLN A 406 17.07 -6.37 9.72
N ASN A 407 15.89 -6.18 9.14
CA ASN A 407 15.04 -7.27 8.68
C ASN A 407 15.67 -8.06 7.53
N PHE A 408 16.27 -7.38 6.55
CA PHE A 408 16.97 -8.07 5.46
C PHE A 408 18.19 -8.86 5.95
N LEU A 409 18.98 -8.29 6.87
CA LEU A 409 20.09 -9.02 7.49
C LEU A 409 19.60 -10.21 8.32
N LYS A 410 18.44 -10.10 8.96
CA LYS A 410 17.84 -11.22 9.70
C LYS A 410 17.43 -12.36 8.76
N ALA A 411 16.84 -12.03 7.61
CA ALA A 411 16.53 -13.03 6.58
C ALA A 411 17.80 -13.75 6.08
N GLU A 412 18.89 -13.02 5.85
CA GLU A 412 20.17 -13.60 5.42
C GLU A 412 20.86 -14.42 6.53
N GLU A 413 20.69 -14.05 7.81
CA GLU A 413 21.17 -14.84 8.95
C GLU A 413 20.45 -16.20 9.04
N LEU A 414 19.13 -16.20 8.85
CA LEU A 414 18.31 -17.41 8.89
C LEU A 414 18.53 -18.31 7.68
N ASN A 415 18.74 -17.73 6.49
CA ASN A 415 19.03 -18.47 5.27
C ASN A 415 19.99 -17.69 4.36
N SER A 416 21.29 -17.98 4.48
CA SER A 416 22.34 -17.31 3.73
C SER A 416 22.22 -17.56 2.23
N GLY A 417 22.16 -16.49 1.44
CA GLY A 417 22.06 -16.56 -0.02
C GLY A 417 20.66 -16.90 -0.52
N PHE A 418 19.65 -16.77 0.32
CA PHE A 418 18.25 -17.04 -0.03
C PHE A 418 17.74 -16.18 -1.20
N SER A 419 18.05 -14.88 -1.22
CA SER A 419 17.50 -13.95 -2.20
C SER A 419 18.56 -12.99 -2.75
N LYS A 420 18.72 -12.98 -4.07
CA LYS A 420 19.57 -11.99 -4.76
C LYS A 420 19.03 -10.58 -4.56
N MET A 421 17.71 -10.40 -4.72
CA MET A 421 17.05 -9.14 -4.37
C MET A 421 17.24 -8.73 -2.92
N GLY A 422 17.19 -9.67 -1.98
CA GLY A 422 17.51 -9.41 -0.57
C GLY A 422 18.87 -8.75 -0.39
N ARG A 423 19.93 -9.32 -1.00
CA ARG A 423 21.28 -8.73 -0.96
C ARG A 423 21.37 -7.37 -1.64
N ILE A 424 20.64 -7.15 -2.73
CA ILE A 424 20.55 -5.84 -3.40
C ILE A 424 19.89 -4.81 -2.49
N TYR A 425 18.80 -5.16 -1.80
CA TYR A 425 18.16 -4.27 -0.84
C TYR A 425 19.08 -3.94 0.35
N ILE A 426 19.84 -4.91 0.86
CA ILE A 426 20.85 -4.67 1.91
C ILE A 426 21.87 -3.62 1.41
N ALA A 427 22.36 -3.77 0.18
CA ALA A 427 23.29 -2.81 -0.40
C ALA A 427 22.67 -1.41 -0.58
N LYS A 428 21.42 -1.32 -1.05
CA LYS A 428 20.68 -0.06 -1.16
C LYS A 428 20.56 0.64 0.19
N CYS A 429 20.18 -0.10 1.23
CA CYS A 429 20.06 0.43 2.59
C CYS A 429 21.41 0.97 3.09
N TYR A 430 22.50 0.22 2.92
CA TYR A 430 23.84 0.70 3.31
C TYR A 430 24.27 1.95 2.56
N LYS A 431 23.98 2.02 1.26
CA LYS A 431 24.28 3.20 0.43
C LYS A 431 23.53 4.43 0.92
N GLU A 432 22.24 4.30 1.22
CA GLU A 432 21.42 5.39 1.76
C GLU A 432 21.84 5.83 3.17
N LEU A 433 22.35 4.90 3.98
CA LEU A 433 22.93 5.19 5.29
C LEU A 433 24.36 5.78 5.20
N GLY A 434 24.92 5.88 3.99
CA GLY A 434 26.26 6.45 3.73
C GLY A 434 27.43 5.49 3.86
N ASP A 435 27.19 4.19 4.09
CA ASP A 435 28.22 3.16 4.18
C ASP A 435 28.47 2.51 2.81
N ASN A 436 29.15 3.26 1.93
CA ASN A 436 29.45 2.82 0.56
C ASN A 436 30.34 1.57 0.51
N SER A 437 31.18 1.33 1.53
CA SER A 437 32.05 0.15 1.57
C SER A 437 31.23 -1.12 1.78
N LYS A 438 30.30 -1.12 2.74
CA LYS A 438 29.41 -2.28 2.93
C LYS A 438 28.46 -2.43 1.75
N ALA A 439 27.94 -1.33 1.20
CA ALA A 439 27.10 -1.39 0.00
C ALA A 439 27.81 -2.12 -1.15
N ALA A 440 29.05 -1.75 -1.48
CA ALA A 440 29.84 -2.41 -2.53
C ALA A 440 30.07 -3.90 -2.23
N HIS A 441 30.38 -4.25 -0.98
CA HIS A 441 30.54 -5.64 -0.56
C HIS A 441 29.27 -6.47 -0.79
N TRP A 442 28.11 -5.95 -0.37
CA TRP A 442 26.83 -6.65 -0.58
C TRP A 442 26.42 -6.76 -2.05
N LEU A 443 26.77 -5.78 -2.89
CA LEU A 443 26.56 -5.90 -4.34
C LEU A 443 27.44 -6.99 -4.95
N THR A 444 28.67 -7.16 -4.45
CA THR A 444 29.53 -8.27 -4.89
C THR A 444 28.91 -9.62 -4.50
N LEU A 445 28.45 -9.75 -3.25
CA LEU A 445 27.75 -10.95 -2.80
C LEU A 445 26.44 -11.20 -3.58
N ALA A 446 25.72 -10.15 -3.98
CA ALA A 446 24.53 -10.28 -4.82
C ALA A 446 24.88 -10.78 -6.23
N SER A 447 26.00 -10.36 -6.80
CA SER A 447 26.44 -10.77 -8.14
C SER A 447 26.79 -12.26 -8.24
N GLU A 448 27.16 -12.88 -7.12
CA GLU A 448 27.47 -14.33 -7.03
C GLU A 448 26.21 -15.21 -7.11
N LEU A 449 25.02 -14.65 -6.84
CA LEU A 449 23.76 -15.40 -6.87
C LEU A 449 23.15 -15.44 -8.29
N PRO A 450 22.54 -16.58 -8.68
CA PRO A 450 21.86 -16.70 -9.96
C PRO A 450 20.61 -15.80 -10.02
N VAL A 451 20.19 -15.47 -11.24
CA VAL A 451 18.91 -14.79 -11.50
C VAL A 451 17.83 -15.86 -11.62
N ILE A 452 16.87 -15.86 -10.71
CA ILE A 452 15.80 -16.88 -10.64
C ILE A 452 14.45 -16.24 -10.96
N THR A 453 14.15 -15.11 -10.35
CA THR A 453 12.87 -14.40 -10.48
C THR A 453 12.95 -13.22 -11.45
N LYS A 454 11.79 -12.73 -11.92
CA LYS A 454 11.71 -11.46 -12.65
C LYS A 454 12.24 -10.29 -11.81
N GLU A 455 11.99 -10.33 -10.50
CA GLU A 455 12.51 -9.34 -9.54
C GLU A 455 14.06 -9.35 -9.56
N ASP A 456 14.69 -10.54 -9.52
CA ASP A 456 16.16 -10.66 -9.59
C ASP A 456 16.74 -10.08 -10.90
N ALA A 457 16.03 -10.22 -12.02
CA ALA A 457 16.44 -9.68 -13.31
C ALA A 457 16.34 -8.15 -13.32
N GLU A 458 15.30 -7.59 -12.72
CA GLU A 458 15.13 -6.15 -12.51
C GLU A 458 16.22 -5.58 -11.59
N GLY A 459 16.42 -6.17 -10.42
CA GLY A 459 17.45 -5.70 -9.49
C GLY A 459 18.86 -5.90 -10.00
N SER A 460 19.13 -6.90 -10.85
CA SER A 460 20.46 -7.04 -11.48
C SER A 460 20.79 -5.83 -12.35
N ARG A 461 19.81 -5.30 -13.10
CA ARG A 461 19.99 -4.06 -13.89
C ARG A 461 20.26 -2.86 -12.98
N GLU A 462 19.47 -2.71 -11.92
CA GLU A 462 19.68 -1.63 -10.95
C GLU A 462 21.03 -1.72 -10.21
N MET A 463 21.48 -2.94 -9.91
CA MET A 463 22.80 -3.19 -9.33
C MET A 463 23.92 -2.72 -10.27
N GLU A 464 23.83 -3.02 -11.56
CA GLU A 464 24.79 -2.56 -12.57
C GLU A 464 24.83 -1.03 -12.64
N GLU A 465 23.68 -0.37 -12.60
CA GLU A 465 23.59 1.10 -12.54
C GLU A 465 24.24 1.66 -11.27
N MET A 466 23.99 1.05 -10.11
CA MET A 466 24.60 1.48 -8.84
C MET A 466 26.12 1.31 -8.82
N GLN A 467 26.64 0.24 -9.45
CA GLN A 467 28.07 0.00 -9.57
C GLN A 467 28.72 1.01 -10.53
N ALA A 468 28.07 1.32 -11.65
CA ALA A 468 28.55 2.31 -12.62
C ALA A 468 28.71 3.69 -11.98
N ILE A 469 27.72 4.14 -11.18
CA ILE A 469 27.76 5.44 -10.50
C ILE A 469 28.87 5.51 -9.43
N SER A 470 29.33 4.37 -8.89
CA SER A 470 30.40 4.35 -7.87
C SER A 470 31.81 4.44 -8.44
N LEU A 471 31.97 4.31 -9.76
CA LEU A 471 33.25 4.35 -10.47
C LEU A 471 33.57 5.72 -11.07
N ASP A 472 32.58 6.62 -11.12
CA ASP A 472 32.70 8.04 -11.50
C ASP A 472 32.83 8.93 -10.25
#